data_AF-W7PZP7-F1
#
_entry.id   AF-W7PZP7-F1
#
_cell.length_a   1.000
_cell.length_b   1.000
_cell.length_c   1.000
_cell.angle_alpha   90.00
_cell.angle_beta   90.00
_cell.angle_gamma   90.00
#
_symmetry.space_group_name_H-M   'P 1'
#
loop_
_entity.id
_entity.type
_entity.pdbx_description
1 polymer ?
#
loop_
_entity_poly.entity_id
_entity_poly.type
_entity_poly.pdbx_seq_one_letter_code
_entity_poly.pdbx_strand_id
1 'polypeptide(L)' 'MGVKWFAAALIVLGVGLTLFGFQTQNPALFVGLTLAVLGVVVILTSRRSRQ' A
#
# COMPACT_ATOMS: atom_id res chain seq x y z
N MET A 1 19.79 2.51 -5.00
CA MET A 1 19.02 1.25 -5.06
C MET A 1 17.50 1.51 -4.98
N GLY A 2 16.94 2.45 -5.77
CA GLY A 2 15.61 3.02 -5.45
C GLY A 2 14.39 2.25 -6.00
N VAL A 3 14.44 1.80 -7.25
CA VAL A 3 13.22 1.35 -7.97
C VAL A 3 12.84 -0.10 -7.63
N LYS A 4 13.84 -0.98 -7.48
CA LYS A 4 13.62 -2.41 -7.19
C LYS A 4 12.94 -2.62 -5.82
N TRP A 5 13.35 -1.86 -4.82
CA TRP A 5 12.77 -1.91 -3.48
C TRP A 5 11.38 -1.26 -3.42
N PHE A 6 11.12 -0.22 -4.21
CA PHE A 6 9.79 0.39 -4.35
C PHE A 6 8.81 -0.57 -5.02
N ALA A 7 9.23 -1.22 -6.11
CA ALA A 7 8.43 -2.24 -6.78
C ALA A 7 8.13 -3.43 -5.85
N ALA A 8 9.13 -3.90 -5.08
CA ALA A 8 8.93 -4.96 -4.10
C ALA A 8 7.90 -4.57 -3.02
N ALA A 9 7.97 -3.33 -2.50
CA ALA A 9 6.99 -2.84 -1.54
C ALA A 9 5.57 -2.79 -2.13
N LEU A 10 5.40 -2.31 -3.36
CA LEU A 10 4.11 -2.30 -4.05
C LEU A 10 3.56 -3.69 -4.31
N ILE A 11 4.42 -4.65 -4.68
CA ILE A 11 4.01 -6.04 -4.90
C ILE A 11 3.53 -6.67 -3.60
N VAL A 12 4.30 -6.56 -2.51
CA VAL A 12 3.92 -7.08 -1.19
C VAL A 12 2.62 -6.46 -0.71
N LEU A 13 2.46 -5.16 -0.91
CA LEU A 13 1.29 -4.40 -0.48
C LEU A 13 0.04 -4.76 -1.32
N GLY A 14 0.20 -4.95 -2.62
CA GLY A 14 -0.85 -5.46 -3.51
C GLY A 14 -1.31 -6.87 -3.15
N VAL A 15 -0.37 -7.77 -2.87
CA VAL A 15 -0.68 -9.16 -2.44
C VAL A 15 -1.40 -9.14 -1.09
N GLY A 16 -0.90 -8.36 -0.13
CA GLY A 16 -1.51 -8.21 1.20
C GLY A 16 -2.94 -7.67 1.13
N LEU A 17 -3.18 -6.63 0.32
CA LEU A 17 -4.52 -6.09 0.12
C LEU A 17 -5.45 -7.09 -0.58
N THR A 18 -4.95 -7.87 -1.55
CA THR A 18 -5.78 -8.85 -2.25
C THR A 18 -6.24 -9.95 -1.29
N LEU A 19 -5.33 -10.49 -0.47
CA LEU A 19 -5.68 -11.47 0.57
C LEU A 19 -6.65 -10.90 1.61
N PHE A 20 -6.42 -9.65 2.04
CA PHE A 20 -7.28 -8.98 3.01
C PHE A 20 -8.68 -8.73 2.44
N GLY A 21 -8.78 -8.35 1.16
CA GLY A 21 -10.06 -8.16 0.46
C GLY A 21 -10.86 -9.45 0.31
N PHE A 22 -10.19 -10.58 0.04
CA PHE A 22 -10.83 -11.90 -0.02
C PHE A 22 -11.42 -12.34 1.33
N GLN A 23 -10.83 -11.89 2.45
CA GLN A 23 -11.29 -12.25 3.79
C GLN A 23 -12.32 -11.25 4.36
N THR A 24 -12.37 -10.03 3.85
CA THR A 24 -13.17 -8.95 4.43
C THR A 24 -14.59 -8.94 3.88
N GLN A 25 -15.57 -9.25 4.72
CA GLN A 25 -17.00 -9.17 4.37
C GLN A 25 -17.56 -7.73 4.38
N ASN A 26 -16.84 -6.77 4.98
CA ASN A 26 -17.27 -5.38 5.10
C ASN A 26 -16.49 -4.46 4.13
N PRO A 27 -17.10 -4.01 3.01
CA PRO A 27 -16.40 -3.24 1.98
C PRO A 27 -15.86 -1.90 2.49
N ALA A 28 -16.49 -1.28 3.50
CA ALA A 28 -16.03 -0.01 4.05
C ALA A 28 -14.68 -0.14 4.79
N LEU A 29 -14.47 -1.24 5.52
CA LEU A 29 -13.20 -1.52 6.20
C LEU A 29 -12.07 -1.77 5.20
N PHE A 30 -12.36 -2.52 4.12
CA PHE A 30 -11.40 -2.78 3.06
C PHE A 30 -10.93 -1.49 2.38
N VAL A 31 -11.87 -0.64 1.96
CA VAL A 31 -11.57 0.63 1.31
C VAL A 31 -10.81 1.58 2.26
N GLY A 32 -11.24 1.66 3.53
CA GLY A 32 -10.59 2.49 4.54
C GLY A 32 -9.13 2.10 4.78
N LEU A 33 -8.85 0.81 4.95
CA LEU A 33 -7.49 0.30 5.10
C LEU A 33 -6.65 0.54 3.84
N THR A 34 -7.22 0.31 2.66
CA THR A 34 -6.53 0.53 1.39
C THR A 34 -6.09 1.98 1.24
N LEU A 35 -6.99 2.94 1.53
CA LEU A 35 -6.70 4.37 1.47
C LEU A 35 -5.68 4.80 2.52
N ALA A 36 -5.77 4.27 3.75
CA ALA A 36 -4.79 4.55 4.80
C ALA A 36 -3.37 4.09 4.38
N VAL A 37 -3.27 2.87 3.85
CA VAL A 37 -2.01 2.29 3.39
C VAL A 37 -1.44 3.08 2.20
N LEU A 38 -2.26 3.41 1.20
CA LEU A 38 -1.84 4.25 0.07
C LEU A 38 -1.37 5.63 0.53
N GLY A 39 -2.08 6.26 1.48
CA GLY A 39 -1.68 7.53 2.07
C GLY A 39 -0.29 7.48 2.70
N VAL A 40 -0.01 6.43 3.47
CA VAL A 40 1.31 6.21 4.08
C VAL A 40 2.39 6.01 3.00
N VAL A 41 2.13 5.21 1.97
CA VAL A 41 3.07 4.98 0.86
C VAL A 41 3.37 6.28 0.14
N VAL A 42 2.36 7.09 -0.17
CA VAL A 42 2.54 8.38 -0.84
C VAL A 42 3.35 9.35 0.02
N ILE A 43 3.08 9.43 1.33
CA ILE A 43 3.84 10.29 2.26
C ILE A 43 5.31 9.85 2.31
N LEU A 44 5.57 8.55 2.46
CA LEU A 44 6.93 8.01 2.51
C LEU A 44 7.68 8.23 1.19
N THR A 45 7.00 8.05 0.07
CA THR A 45 7.57 8.24 -1.27
C THR A 45 7.86 9.71 -1.56
N SER A 46 6.93 10.61 -1.18
CA SER A 46 7.09 12.06 -1.32
C SER A 46 8.23 12.61 -0.46
N ARG A 47 8.38 12.12 0.78
CA ARG A 47 9.54 12.45 1.63
C ARG A 47 10.85 11.98 1.02
N ARG A 48 10.86 10.78 0.42
CA ARG A 48 12.06 10.20 -0.18
C ARG A 48 12.47 10.87 -1.50
N SER A 49 11.53 11.47 -2.22
CA SER A 49 11.81 12.22 -3.47
C SER A 49 12.31 13.65 -3.22
N ARG A 50 12.16 14.19 -2.00
CA ARG A 50 12.63 15.53 -1.62
C ARG A 50 14.03 15.55 -1.01
N GLN A 51 14.62 14.38 -0.74
CA GLN A 51 16.03 14.24 -0.34
C GLN A 51 16.86 13.78 -1.53
#